data_AF-F5YAQ6-F1
#
_entry.id   AF-F5YAQ6-F1
#
_cell.length_a   1.000
_cell.length_b   1.000
_cell.length_c   1.000
_cell.angle_alpha   90.00
_cell.angle_beta   90.00
_cell.angle_gamma   90.00
#
_symmetry.space_group_name_H-M   'P 1'
#
loop_
_entity.id
_entity.type
_entity.pdbx_description
1 polymer ?
#
loop_
_entity_poly.entity_id
_entity_poly.type
_entity_poly.pdbx_seq_one_letter_code
_entity_poly.pdbx_strand_id
1 'polypeptide(L)'
;MQRIYKGQSALRITVKTFTDLEGIEGAVIKYRKPDGSTGELSAGVGDMVKGVIFHEVIEGEIDKAGWWTFWAFITFTDGRTAAGEAAKVFIWNEGK
;
A
#
# COMPACT_ATOMS: atom_id res chain seq x y z
N MET A 1 11.01 -14.57 -7.56
CA MET A 1 11.43 -13.72 -6.41
C MET A 1 10.28 -13.68 -5.42
N GLN A 2 10.35 -14.42 -4.30
CA GLN A 2 9.22 -14.55 -3.36
C GLN A 2 9.27 -13.56 -2.18
N ARG A 3 10.39 -12.85 -2.00
CA ARG A 3 10.61 -11.91 -0.89
C ARG A 3 10.66 -10.49 -1.41
N ILE A 4 10.28 -9.56 -0.54
CA ILE A 4 10.43 -8.13 -0.73
C ILE A 4 11.68 -7.68 0.03
N TYR A 5 12.55 -6.93 -0.64
CA TYR A 5 13.78 -6.43 -0.04
C TYR A 5 13.74 -4.92 0.15
N LYS A 6 14.43 -4.44 1.18
CA LYS A 6 14.67 -3.02 1.41
C LYS A 6 15.32 -2.40 0.16
N GLY A 7 14.82 -1.24 -0.27
CA GLY A 7 15.34 -0.49 -1.41
C GLY A 7 14.93 -1.02 -2.78
N GLN A 8 14.10 -2.06 -2.85
CA GLN A 8 13.63 -2.62 -4.11
C GLN A 8 12.65 -1.64 -4.81
N SER A 9 13.01 -1.21 -6.01
CA SER A 9 12.19 -0.32 -6.87
C SER A 9 11.37 -1.07 -7.93
N ALA A 10 11.79 -2.28 -8.32
CA ALA A 10 10.98 -3.17 -9.16
C ALA A 10 9.94 -3.90 -8.28
N LEU A 11 9.00 -3.16 -7.70
CA LEU A 11 7.98 -3.65 -6.78
C LEU A 11 6.66 -2.88 -6.98
N ARG A 12 5.57 -3.62 -7.16
CA ARG A 12 4.21 -3.07 -7.12
C ARG A 12 3.49 -3.56 -5.87
N ILE A 13 2.98 -2.65 -5.05
CA ILE A 13 2.07 -2.97 -3.96
C ILE A 13 0.66 -2.94 -4.51
N THR A 14 -0.07 -4.05 -4.41
CA THR A 14 -1.47 -4.14 -4.86
C THR A 14 -2.36 -4.48 -3.68
N VAL A 15 -3.44 -3.72 -3.50
CA VAL A 15 -4.43 -3.96 -2.44
C VAL A 15 -5.79 -4.18 -3.07
N LYS A 16 -6.43 -5.29 -2.67
CA LYS A 16 -7.84 -5.57 -3.00
C LYS A 16 -8.69 -5.08 -1.84
N THR A 17 -9.47 -4.04 -2.07
CA THR A 17 -10.38 -3.44 -1.09
C THR A 17 -11.72 -4.18 -1.01
N PHE A 18 -12.04 -5.01 -2.01
CA PHE A 18 -13.33 -5.70 -2.17
C PHE A 18 -14.55 -4.77 -2.08
N THR A 19 -14.32 -3.48 -2.35
CA THR A 19 -15.33 -2.42 -2.33
C THR A 19 -15.35 -1.80 -3.72
N ASP A 20 -16.53 -1.48 -4.22
CA ASP A 20 -16.65 -0.70 -5.45
C ASP A 20 -16.02 0.68 -5.25
N LEU A 21 -15.14 1.06 -6.17
CA LEU A 21 -14.40 2.33 -6.14
C LEU A 21 -15.03 3.40 -7.03
N GLU A 22 -16.27 3.19 -7.50
CA GLU A 22 -17.03 4.25 -8.17
C GLU A 22 -17.27 5.43 -7.20
N GLY A 23 -17.08 6.66 -7.71
CA GLY A 23 -17.30 7.88 -6.93
C GLY A 23 -16.22 8.22 -5.90
N ILE A 24 -15.03 7.61 -5.99
CA ILE A 24 -13.90 7.99 -5.14
C ILE A 24 -13.28 9.31 -5.60
N GLU A 25 -12.83 10.11 -4.64
CA GLU A 25 -11.99 11.28 -4.87
C GLU A 25 -10.50 10.87 -4.93
N GLY A 26 -10.11 9.91 -4.09
CA GLY A 26 -8.73 9.45 -4.03
C GLY A 26 -8.54 8.17 -3.24
N ALA A 27 -7.42 7.50 -3.49
CA ALA A 27 -7.00 6.30 -2.79
C ALA A 27 -5.52 6.40 -2.40
N VAL A 28 -5.20 5.95 -1.20
CA VAL A 28 -3.83 5.80 -0.73
C VAL A 28 -3.63 4.44 -0.07
N ILE A 29 -2.40 3.95 -0.10
CA ILE A 29 -1.95 2.81 0.70
C ILE A 29 -1.20 3.38 1.89
N LYS A 30 -1.81 3.32 3.06
CA LYS A 30 -1.19 3.73 4.31
C LYS A 30 -0.26 2.63 4.82
N TYR A 31 0.78 3.03 5.52
CA TYR A 31 1.75 2.11 6.08
C TYR A 31 2.20 2.49 7.49
N ARG A 32 2.67 1.47 8.20
CA ARG A 32 3.45 1.60 9.44
C ARG A 32 4.74 0.81 9.29
N LYS A 33 5.87 1.51 9.45
CA LYS A 33 7.22 0.96 9.38
C LYS A 33 7.56 0.17 10.66
N PRO A 34 8.64 -0.64 10.66
CA PRO A 34 9.07 -1.42 11.82
C PRO A 34 9.48 -0.56 13.03
N ASP A 35 9.91 0.68 12.80
CA ASP A 35 10.24 1.65 13.84
C ASP A 35 9.01 2.37 14.42
N GLY A 36 7.81 2.04 13.92
CA GLY A 36 6.56 2.63 14.34
C GLY A 36 6.13 3.89 13.58
N SER A 37 7.00 4.48 12.74
CA SER A 37 6.64 5.62 11.90
C SER A 37 5.55 5.24 10.89
N THR A 38 4.70 6.19 10.55
CA THR A 38 3.57 6.00 9.64
C THR A 38 3.65 6.95 8.46
N GLY A 39 3.03 6.57 7.36
CA GLY A 39 2.89 7.41 6.18
C GLY A 39 1.90 6.82 5.20
N GLU A 40 1.89 7.37 4.00
CA GLU A 40 1.00 6.95 2.93
C GLU A 40 1.66 7.03 1.56
N LEU A 41 1.21 6.16 0.67
CA LEU A 41 1.62 6.07 -0.72
C LEU A 41 0.41 6.39 -1.60
N SER A 42 0.55 7.30 -2.55
CA SER A 42 -0.53 7.62 -3.49
C SER A 42 -0.84 6.41 -4.35
N ALA A 43 -2.10 5.99 -4.42
CA ALA A 43 -2.48 4.78 -5.14
C ALA A 43 -3.26 5.10 -6.42
N GLY A 44 -2.93 4.39 -7.50
CA GLY A 44 -3.75 4.35 -8.71
C GLY A 44 -4.85 3.29 -8.58
N VAL A 45 -5.94 3.46 -9.32
CA VAL A 45 -7.02 2.45 -9.44
C VAL A 45 -6.67 1.51 -10.58
N GLY A 46 -6.52 0.22 -10.28
CA GLY A 46 -6.23 -0.82 -11.26
C GLY A 46 -7.49 -1.49 -11.81
N ASP A 47 -8.51 -1.66 -10.98
CA ASP A 47 -9.83 -2.20 -11.36
C ASP A 47 -10.87 -1.61 -10.42
N MET A 48 -11.76 -0.76 -10.96
CA MET A 48 -12.73 -0.01 -10.18
C MET A 48 -13.80 -0.92 -9.56
N VAL A 49 -14.34 -1.84 -10.35
CA VAL A 49 -15.44 -2.73 -9.96
C VAL A 49 -14.95 -3.81 -8.97
N LYS A 50 -13.74 -4.34 -9.17
CA LYS A 50 -13.16 -5.32 -8.24
C LYS A 50 -12.49 -4.69 -7.02
N GLY A 51 -12.45 -3.35 -6.95
CA GLY A 51 -11.86 -2.62 -5.86
C GLY A 51 -10.35 -2.81 -5.73
N VAL A 52 -9.60 -2.76 -6.83
CA VAL A 52 -8.15 -2.95 -6.83
C VAL A 52 -7.44 -1.61 -6.93
N ILE A 53 -6.61 -1.29 -5.95
CA ILE A 53 -5.69 -0.16 -5.98
C ILE A 53 -4.24 -0.65 -6.00
N PHE A 54 -3.33 0.15 -6.56
CA PHE A 54 -1.92 -0.20 -6.61
C PHE A 54 -1.02 1.01 -6.47
N HIS A 55 0.22 0.76 -6.07
CA HIS A 55 1.30 1.73 -6.07
C HIS A 55 2.57 1.09 -6.63
N GLU A 56 3.23 1.80 -7.55
CA GLU A 56 4.55 1.44 -8.06
C GLU A 56 5.59 2.04 -7.14
N VAL A 57 6.34 1.18 -6.44
CA VAL A 57 7.32 1.62 -5.44
C VAL A 57 8.48 2.31 -6.14
N ILE A 58 8.82 3.51 -5.69
CA ILE A 58 10.04 4.20 -6.10
C ILE A 58 11.18 3.92 -5.12
N GLU A 59 12.40 4.15 -5.60
CA GLU A 59 13.59 3.94 -4.77
C GLU A 59 13.50 4.75 -3.47
N GLY A 60 13.74 4.09 -2.33
CA GLY A 60 13.77 4.72 -1.02
C GLY A 60 12.44 4.77 -0.26
N GLU A 61 11.30 4.38 -0.84
CA GLU A 61 10.04 4.32 -0.08
C GLU A 61 10.01 3.15 0.92
N ILE A 62 10.54 2.01 0.49
CA ILE A 62 10.70 0.80 1.30
C ILE A 62 12.12 0.80 1.90
N ASP A 63 12.36 1.68 2.86
CA ASP A 63 13.68 2.04 3.39
C ASP A 63 14.15 1.21 4.60
N LYS A 64 13.30 0.36 5.15
CA LYS A 64 13.59 -0.39 6.38
C LYS A 64 13.25 -1.87 6.23
N ALA A 65 14.16 -2.72 6.72
CA ALA A 65 13.88 -4.14 6.89
C ALA A 65 13.11 -4.36 8.21
N GLY A 66 12.25 -5.38 8.24
CA GLY A 66 11.41 -5.75 9.37
C GLY A 66 9.93 -5.85 9.01
N TRP A 67 9.08 -5.91 10.03
CA TRP A 67 7.63 -5.99 9.87
C TRP A 67 7.03 -4.64 9.50
N TRP A 68 6.51 -4.55 8.28
CA TRP A 68 5.66 -3.45 7.83
C TRP A 68 4.20 -3.85 7.94
N THR A 69 3.35 -2.85 8.16
CA THR A 69 1.89 -3.00 8.09
C THR A 69 1.37 -2.07 7.01
N PHE A 70 0.54 -2.56 6.10
CA PHE A 70 -0.06 -1.79 5.01
C PHE A 70 -1.58 -1.92 5.05
N TRP A 71 -2.31 -0.86 4.71
CA TRP A 71 -3.77 -0.90 4.57
C TRP A 71 -4.25 0.12 3.53
N ALA A 72 -5.37 -0.18 2.87
CA ALA A 72 -6.01 0.79 1.98
C ALA A 72 -6.71 1.89 2.79
N PHE A 73 -6.72 3.10 2.23
CA PHE A 73 -7.55 4.19 2.73
C PHE A 73 -8.13 4.95 1.54
N ILE A 74 -9.46 5.01 1.47
CA ILE A 74 -10.23 5.57 0.36
C ILE A 74 -10.96 6.80 0.84
N THR A 75 -10.96 7.84 0.03
CA THR A 75 -11.77 9.06 0.21
C THR A 75 -12.78 9.14 -0.93
N PHE A 76 -14.05 9.30 -0.59
CA PHE A 76 -15.16 9.44 -1.53
C PHE A 76 -15.41 10.91 -1.84
N THR A 77 -16.00 11.18 -3.01
CA THR A 77 -16.35 12.54 -3.47
C THR A 77 -17.33 13.28 -2.56
N ASP A 78 -18.06 12.57 -1.70
CA ASP A 78 -18.93 13.14 -0.67
C ASP A 78 -18.22 13.43 0.66
N GLY A 79 -16.90 13.26 0.71
CA GLY A 79 -16.03 13.50 1.87
C GLY A 79 -15.99 12.34 2.86
N ARG A 80 -16.72 11.24 2.64
CA ARG A 80 -16.61 10.05 3.48
C ARG A 80 -15.30 9.32 3.24
N THR A 81 -14.86 8.55 4.24
CA THR A 81 -13.64 7.76 4.15
C THR A 81 -13.86 6.32 4.56
N ALA A 82 -13.16 5.39 3.92
CA ALA A 82 -13.14 3.97 4.29
C ALA A 82 -11.70 3.49 4.46
N ALA A 83 -11.43 2.81 5.58
CA ALA A 83 -10.16 2.13 5.84
C ALA A 83 -10.32 0.63 5.59
N GLY A 84 -9.38 0.03 4.87
CA GLY A 84 -9.32 -1.40 4.64
C GLY A 84 -8.64 -2.16 5.78
N GLU A 85 -8.69 -3.48 5.71
CA GLU A 85 -7.96 -4.36 6.62
C GLU A 85 -6.44 -4.19 6.47
N ALA A 86 -5.73 -4.29 7.59
CA ALA A 86 -4.28 -4.17 7.63
C ALA A 86 -3.58 -5.51 7.39
N ALA A 87 -2.68 -5.54 6.41
CA ALA A 87 -1.81 -6.67 6.12
C ALA A 87 -0.39 -6.44 6.65
N LYS A 88 0.17 -7.45 7.32
CA LYS A 88 1.58 -7.43 7.74
C LYS A 88 2.47 -8.14 6.74
N VAL A 89 3.56 -7.49 6.35
CA VAL A 89 4.54 -8.02 5.39
C VAL A 89 5.94 -7.81 5.94
N PHE A 90 6.78 -8.86 5.87
CA PHE A 90 8.17 -8.76 6.29
C PHE A 90 9.07 -8.35 5.13
N ILE A 91 9.87 -7.32 5.35
CA ILE A 91 10.81 -6.77 4.37
C ILE A 91 12.23 -7.18 4.79
N TRP A 92 12.95 -7.78 3.85
CA TRP A 92 14.25 -8.41 4.09
C TRP A 92 15.41 -7.47 3.74
N ASN A 93 16.59 -7.80 4.24
CA ASN A 93 17.83 -7.26 3.68
C ASN A 93 18.27 -8.17 2.53
N GLU A 94 18.81 -7.60 1.46
CA GLU A 94 19.36 -8.41 0.39
C GLU A 94 20.55 -9.25 0.91
N GLY A 95 20.60 -10.52 0.53
CA GLY A 95 21.66 -11.45 0.92
C GLY A 95 21.66 -11.90 2.39
N LYS A 96 20.61 -11.61 3.18
CA LYS A 96 20.47 -12.03 4.57
C LYS A 96 19.06 -12.48 4.93
#